data_AF-A0A973RDY3-F1
#
_entry.id   AF-A0A973RDY3-F1
#
_cell.length_a   1.000
_cell.length_b   1.000
_cell.length_c   1.000
_cell.angle_alpha   90.00
_cell.angle_beta   90.00
_cell.angle_gamma   90.00
#
_symmetry.space_group_name_H-M   'P 1'
#
loop_
_entity.id
_entity.type
_entity.pdbx_description
1 polymer ?
#
loop_
_entity_poly.entity_id
_entity_poly.type
_entity_poly.pdbx_seq_one_letter_code
_entity_poly.pdbx_strand_id
1 'polypeptide(L)'
;MISDAVADRQRAKQQSAKLERQAVTAWAKESAKSAARQQREQAARDRQQARESELRAGLAEADAVTRTLQARITELETLLASTLNEDPFIPFSSLKEVWQPHDFHPPADLASPGRPPEERDYLPAPLSGLAALSPARRRAYALAEQESRQRYHRDVSAYEDNEQRRKETLEQARSQYEAWCRQERERVGRQHQAVDRWAADYAEGKRKAVADYFAHVLRSGRYPVDFPTDVKVAYQPVEACLMVDIDLPLMEAMPEQKACEYLTTRKALKYKALTQQERQTLYHLVIGQMALRTVRAVFLSDRGRRLERIVCNGYVDTINAATGRQVHWCLISVEVSRDVFDGLDLSRVKPLDCLAYLQAKVSRSPHQYHPVQPIIEYPWDDLPYAEEIDAAIDLDSTQNLLDLDGFEFERLMVQLFSAIPAFTEVRPTRSRGDGGIDLVAINTTEFVGGRVAIQAKRYAPHRKVGVETVREIIGSITDRDFNKAIVITTSTFTPQARQEASRLGVELYGAEHLLWHLRQYLHRDFVISVSKPGGARFNTPPTP
;
A
#
# COMPACT_ATOMS: atom_id res chain seq x y z
N MET A 1 -81.26 -74.56 -6.97
CA MET A 1 -80.57 -74.40 -5.67
C MET A 1 -79.09 -73.98 -5.78
N ILE A 2 -78.30 -74.47 -6.75
CA ILE A 2 -76.88 -74.06 -6.88
C ILE A 2 -76.71 -72.70 -7.61
N SER A 3 -77.61 -72.36 -8.55
CA SER A 3 -77.56 -71.12 -9.34
C SER A 3 -77.85 -69.83 -8.52
N ASP A 4 -78.86 -69.87 -7.64
CA ASP A 4 -79.26 -68.69 -6.84
C ASP A 4 -78.21 -68.31 -5.79
N ALA A 5 -77.57 -69.31 -5.18
CA ALA A 5 -76.48 -69.09 -4.23
C ALA A 5 -75.23 -68.47 -4.87
N VAL A 6 -74.99 -68.70 -6.17
CA VAL A 6 -73.88 -68.08 -6.91
C VAL A 6 -74.19 -66.63 -7.27
N ALA A 7 -75.44 -66.35 -7.67
CA ALA A 7 -75.91 -65.01 -8.03
C ALA A 7 -75.92 -64.05 -6.83
N ASP A 8 -76.40 -64.50 -5.67
CA ASP A 8 -76.39 -63.69 -4.44
C ASP A 8 -74.97 -63.43 -3.93
N ARG A 9 -74.06 -64.42 -4.05
CA ARG A 9 -72.65 -64.26 -3.71
C ARG A 9 -71.93 -63.29 -4.65
N GLN A 10 -72.33 -63.22 -5.93
CA GLN A 10 -71.85 -62.22 -6.89
C GLN A 10 -72.36 -60.81 -6.57
N ARG A 11 -73.66 -60.65 -6.23
CA ARG A 11 -74.22 -59.34 -5.82
C ARG A 11 -73.58 -58.83 -4.53
N ALA A 12 -73.41 -59.69 -3.53
CA ALA A 12 -72.72 -59.34 -2.28
C ALA A 12 -71.26 -58.92 -2.53
N LYS A 13 -70.53 -59.63 -3.42
CA LYS A 13 -69.17 -59.23 -3.83
C LYS A 13 -69.15 -57.88 -4.56
N GLN A 14 -70.08 -57.63 -5.47
CA GLN A 14 -70.18 -56.35 -6.18
C GLN A 14 -70.51 -55.19 -5.25
N GLN A 15 -71.36 -55.42 -4.25
CA GLN A 15 -71.73 -54.42 -3.25
C GLN A 15 -70.58 -54.16 -2.27
N SER A 16 -69.85 -55.19 -1.84
CA SER A 16 -68.60 -55.03 -1.07
C SER A 16 -67.57 -54.23 -1.84
N ALA A 17 -67.32 -54.58 -3.11
CA ALA A 17 -66.37 -53.87 -3.97
C ALA A 17 -66.78 -52.40 -4.21
N LYS A 18 -68.08 -52.10 -4.29
CA LYS A 18 -68.59 -50.72 -4.41
C LYS A 18 -68.35 -49.93 -3.11
N LEU A 19 -68.63 -50.52 -1.96
CA LEU A 19 -68.40 -49.90 -0.65
C LEU A 19 -66.91 -49.69 -0.38
N GLU A 20 -66.06 -50.65 -0.76
CA GLU A 20 -64.60 -50.53 -0.69
C GLU A 20 -64.09 -49.38 -1.57
N ARG A 21 -64.57 -49.25 -2.82
CA ARG A 21 -64.22 -48.11 -3.70
C ARG A 21 -64.69 -46.77 -3.12
N GLN A 22 -65.87 -46.72 -2.50
CA GLN A 22 -66.37 -45.52 -1.83
C GLN A 22 -65.55 -45.17 -0.58
N ALA A 23 -65.14 -46.16 0.21
CA ALA A 23 -64.27 -45.96 1.37
C ALA A 23 -62.87 -45.48 0.96
N VAL A 24 -62.27 -46.07 -0.08
CA VAL A 24 -60.96 -45.64 -0.63
C VAL A 24 -61.02 -44.22 -1.16
N THR A 25 -62.08 -43.85 -1.89
CA THR A 25 -62.23 -42.48 -2.43
C THR A 25 -62.52 -41.45 -1.33
N ALA A 26 -63.32 -41.80 -0.31
CA ALA A 26 -63.56 -40.95 0.85
C ALA A 26 -62.27 -40.74 1.66
N TRP A 27 -61.51 -41.82 1.91
CA TRP A 27 -60.21 -41.77 2.58
C TRP A 27 -59.18 -40.95 1.80
N ALA A 28 -59.13 -41.11 0.46
CA ALA A 28 -58.25 -40.31 -0.40
C ALA A 28 -58.61 -38.81 -0.37
N LYS A 29 -59.90 -38.47 -0.36
CA LYS A 29 -60.36 -37.07 -0.22
C LYS A 29 -60.00 -36.47 1.14
N GLU A 30 -60.18 -37.21 2.22
CA GLU A 30 -59.85 -36.74 3.58
C GLU A 30 -58.33 -36.63 3.78
N SER A 31 -57.56 -37.57 3.23
CA SER A 31 -56.10 -37.52 3.20
C SER A 31 -55.58 -36.33 2.39
N ALA A 32 -56.20 -36.03 1.23
CA ALA A 32 -55.87 -34.86 0.44
C ALA A 32 -56.21 -33.54 1.16
N LYS A 33 -57.36 -33.48 1.86
CA LYS A 33 -57.76 -32.30 2.65
C LYS A 33 -56.82 -32.05 3.83
N SER A 34 -56.47 -33.10 4.58
CA SER A 34 -55.54 -33.00 5.70
C SER A 34 -54.14 -32.59 5.24
N ALA A 35 -53.63 -33.17 4.15
CA ALA A 35 -52.37 -32.76 3.53
C ALA A 35 -52.40 -31.28 3.07
N ALA A 36 -53.47 -30.83 2.43
CA ALA A 36 -53.62 -29.43 2.00
C ALA A 36 -53.69 -28.46 3.20
N ARG A 37 -54.32 -28.86 4.30
CA ARG A 37 -54.34 -28.08 5.55
C ARG A 37 -52.94 -27.97 6.17
N GLN A 38 -52.21 -29.09 6.26
CA GLN A 38 -50.83 -29.11 6.75
C GLN A 38 -49.91 -28.24 5.90
N GLN A 39 -50.02 -28.29 4.56
CA GLN A 39 -49.26 -27.43 3.67
C GLN A 39 -49.55 -25.93 3.89
N ARG A 40 -50.81 -25.55 4.11
CA ARG A 40 -51.18 -24.16 4.40
C ARG A 40 -50.64 -23.69 5.75
N GLU A 41 -50.72 -24.54 6.78
CA GLU A 41 -50.17 -24.27 8.10
C GLU A 41 -48.65 -24.13 8.05
N GLN A 42 -47.96 -25.01 7.32
CA GLN A 42 -46.52 -24.93 7.10
C GLN A 42 -46.14 -23.66 6.33
N ALA A 43 -46.80 -23.35 5.22
CA ALA A 43 -46.54 -22.14 4.45
C ALA A 43 -46.80 -20.86 5.26
N ALA A 44 -47.78 -20.86 6.18
CA ALA A 44 -48.00 -19.75 7.10
C ALA A 44 -46.86 -19.60 8.12
N ARG A 45 -46.37 -20.71 8.69
CA ARG A 45 -45.20 -20.73 9.58
C ARG A 45 -43.94 -20.25 8.87
N ASP A 46 -43.69 -20.75 7.66
CA ASP A 46 -42.52 -20.36 6.87
C ASP A 46 -42.56 -18.86 6.53
N ARG A 47 -43.73 -18.31 6.17
CA ARG A 47 -43.91 -16.86 5.95
C ARG A 47 -43.70 -16.05 7.22
N GLN A 48 -44.15 -16.55 8.37
CA GLN A 48 -43.92 -15.88 9.65
C GLN A 48 -42.42 -15.86 9.99
N GLN A 49 -41.76 -17.01 9.90
CA GLN A 49 -40.32 -17.14 10.14
C GLN A 49 -39.49 -16.26 9.19
N ALA A 50 -39.87 -16.19 7.90
CA ALA A 50 -39.20 -15.33 6.93
C ALA A 50 -39.36 -13.82 7.27
N ARG A 51 -40.53 -13.41 7.77
CA ARG A 51 -40.74 -12.01 8.21
C ARG A 51 -39.94 -11.69 9.47
N GLU A 52 -39.91 -12.61 10.43
CA GLU A 52 -39.13 -12.46 11.66
C GLU A 52 -37.62 -12.42 11.38
N SER A 53 -37.13 -13.27 10.46
CA SER A 53 -35.73 -13.28 10.06
C SER A 53 -35.33 -12.01 9.32
N GLU A 54 -36.17 -11.52 8.40
CA GLU A 54 -35.95 -10.26 7.69
C GLU A 54 -35.91 -9.07 8.64
N LEU A 55 -36.87 -8.99 9.58
CA LEU A 55 -36.89 -7.95 10.61
C LEU A 55 -35.64 -8.00 11.49
N ARG A 56 -35.24 -9.20 11.93
CA ARG A 56 -34.05 -9.40 12.76
C ARG A 56 -32.78 -9.01 12.01
N ALA A 57 -32.68 -9.34 10.72
CA ALA A 57 -31.55 -8.95 9.88
C ALA A 57 -31.46 -7.43 9.73
N GLY A 58 -32.58 -6.75 9.42
CA GLY A 58 -32.60 -5.30 9.28
C GLY A 58 -32.27 -4.55 10.58
N LEU A 59 -32.77 -5.03 11.72
CA LEU A 59 -32.40 -4.48 13.04
C LEU A 59 -30.91 -4.69 13.34
N ALA A 60 -30.38 -5.89 13.10
CA ALA A 60 -28.96 -6.18 13.32
C ALA A 60 -28.04 -5.34 12.41
N GLU A 61 -28.45 -5.06 11.18
CA GLU A 61 -27.74 -4.17 10.26
C GLU A 61 -27.73 -2.72 10.78
N ALA A 62 -28.88 -2.19 11.20
CA ALA A 62 -28.98 -0.84 11.78
C ALA A 62 -28.12 -0.69 13.05
N ASP A 63 -28.13 -1.71 13.92
CA ASP A 63 -27.29 -1.75 15.12
C ASP A 63 -25.80 -1.80 14.77
N ALA A 64 -25.41 -2.57 13.75
CA ALA A 64 -24.03 -2.64 13.29
C ALA A 64 -23.54 -1.29 12.76
N VAL A 65 -24.34 -0.63 11.92
CA VAL A 65 -24.03 0.71 11.40
C VAL A 65 -23.94 1.73 12.53
N THR A 66 -24.87 1.71 13.48
CA THR A 66 -24.86 2.61 14.64
C THR A 66 -23.60 2.42 15.49
N ARG A 67 -23.17 1.18 15.72
CA ARG A 67 -21.91 0.91 16.44
C ARG A 67 -20.70 1.51 15.72
N THR A 68 -20.62 1.39 14.40
CA THR A 68 -19.52 1.98 13.61
C THR A 68 -19.52 3.51 13.71
N LEU A 69 -20.68 4.16 13.56
CA LEU A 69 -20.81 5.62 13.69
C LEU A 69 -20.42 6.09 15.11
N GLN A 70 -20.88 5.40 16.14
CA GLN A 70 -20.58 5.77 17.52
C GLN A 70 -19.12 5.51 17.87
N ALA A 71 -18.50 4.44 17.35
CA ALA A 71 -17.07 4.19 17.50
C ALA A 71 -16.26 5.32 16.86
N ARG A 72 -16.65 5.80 15.68
CA ARG A 72 -16.01 6.94 15.01
C ARG A 72 -16.12 8.23 15.84
N ILE A 73 -17.30 8.53 16.37
CA ILE A 73 -17.47 9.72 17.25
C ILE A 73 -16.59 9.59 18.50
N THR A 74 -16.59 8.41 19.14
CA THR A 74 -15.80 8.15 20.34
C THR A 74 -14.30 8.28 20.06
N GLU A 75 -13.81 7.78 18.92
CA GLU A 75 -12.43 7.94 18.47
C GLU A 75 -12.04 9.43 18.37
N LEU A 76 -12.90 10.25 17.78
CA LEU A 76 -12.70 11.69 17.64
C LEU A 76 -12.76 12.43 19.00
N GLU A 77 -13.64 12.02 19.90
CA GLU A 77 -13.76 12.59 21.25
C GLU A 77 -12.58 12.23 22.17
N THR A 78 -11.83 11.19 21.83
CA THR A 78 -10.78 10.61 22.70
C THR A 78 -9.38 10.61 22.08
N LEU A 79 -9.14 11.40 21.02
CA LEU A 79 -7.84 11.49 20.34
C LEU A 79 -6.65 11.74 21.27
N LEU A 80 -6.80 12.57 22.30
CA LEU A 80 -5.75 12.79 23.30
C LEU A 80 -5.71 11.64 24.32
N ALA A 81 -6.88 11.31 24.87
CA ALA A 81 -7.03 10.32 25.95
C ALA A 81 -6.50 8.93 25.56
N SER A 82 -6.72 8.51 24.31
CA SER A 82 -6.26 7.23 23.78
C SER A 82 -4.73 7.07 23.80
N THR A 83 -3.99 8.19 23.76
CA THR A 83 -2.52 8.18 23.75
C THR A 83 -1.89 8.27 25.14
N LEU A 84 -2.66 8.50 26.21
CA LEU A 84 -2.11 8.79 27.53
C LEU A 84 -1.26 7.64 28.11
N ASN A 85 -1.56 6.40 27.72
CA ASN A 85 -0.82 5.20 28.12
C ASN A 85 0.31 4.82 27.15
N GLU A 86 0.50 5.57 26.06
CA GLU A 86 1.54 5.32 25.07
C GLU A 86 2.78 6.16 25.39
N ASP A 87 3.97 5.56 25.25
CA ASP A 87 5.25 6.25 25.28
C ASP A 87 5.64 6.65 23.84
N PRO A 88 5.63 7.94 23.49
CA PRO A 88 5.99 8.41 22.15
C PRO A 88 7.49 8.37 21.89
N PHE A 89 8.32 8.08 22.91
CA PHE A 89 9.76 8.04 22.78
C PHE A 89 10.21 6.93 21.81
N ILE A 90 10.98 7.33 20.80
CA ILE A 90 11.60 6.41 19.85
C ILE A 90 13.11 6.35 20.17
N PRO A 91 13.63 5.20 20.65
CA PRO A 91 15.06 5.01 20.79
C PRO A 91 15.74 4.97 19.42
N PHE A 92 16.88 5.65 19.24
CA PHE A 92 17.64 5.55 17.97
C PHE A 92 17.99 4.09 17.62
N SER A 93 18.24 3.23 18.61
CA SER A 93 18.51 1.81 18.38
C SER A 93 17.35 1.07 17.70
N SER A 94 16.09 1.48 17.89
CA SER A 94 14.94 0.85 17.22
C SER A 94 14.81 1.25 15.75
N LEU A 95 15.52 2.30 15.32
CA LEU A 95 15.60 2.71 13.92
C LEU A 95 16.59 1.87 13.12
N LYS A 96 17.42 1.05 13.79
CA LYS A 96 18.37 0.18 13.12
C LYS A 96 17.67 -1.03 12.53
N GLU A 97 17.90 -1.28 11.24
CA GLU A 97 17.35 -2.44 10.56
C GLU A 97 17.92 -3.76 11.14
N VAL A 98 17.06 -4.76 11.29
CA VAL A 98 17.49 -6.10 11.70
C VAL A 98 17.87 -6.90 10.46
N TRP A 99 19.15 -7.21 10.31
CA TRP A 99 19.60 -8.12 9.26
C TRP A 99 19.25 -9.57 9.62
N GLN A 100 18.39 -10.19 8.83
CA GLN A 100 18.10 -11.63 8.88
C GLN A 100 18.29 -12.22 7.48
N PRO A 101 19.39 -12.96 7.22
CA PRO A 101 19.58 -13.62 5.95
C PRO A 101 18.56 -14.76 5.80
N HIS A 102 17.95 -14.89 4.62
CA HIS A 102 17.18 -16.08 4.29
C HIS A 102 18.13 -17.25 4.02
N ASP A 103 17.70 -18.49 4.25
CA ASP A 103 18.51 -19.66 3.93
C ASP A 103 18.72 -19.81 2.41
N PHE A 104 19.85 -20.40 2.02
CA PHE A 104 20.13 -20.71 0.61
C PHE A 104 19.40 -21.98 0.21
N HIS A 105 18.38 -21.82 -0.64
CA HIS A 105 17.59 -22.94 -1.18
C HIS A 105 17.74 -23.02 -2.71
N PRO A 106 18.70 -23.81 -3.22
CA PRO A 106 18.79 -24.04 -4.66
C PRO A 106 17.60 -24.91 -5.14
N PRO A 107 17.20 -24.78 -6.42
CA PRO A 107 16.23 -25.68 -7.05
C PRO A 107 16.58 -27.17 -6.86
N ALA A 108 15.57 -28.03 -6.76
CA ALA A 108 15.75 -29.45 -6.39
C ALA A 108 16.66 -30.23 -7.36
N ASP A 109 16.57 -29.90 -8.64
CA ASP A 109 17.40 -30.42 -9.75
C ASP A 109 18.87 -29.98 -9.66
N LEU A 110 19.15 -28.85 -9.01
CA LEU A 110 20.50 -28.39 -8.69
C LEU A 110 20.99 -28.97 -7.36
N ALA A 111 20.10 -29.14 -6.39
CA ALA A 111 20.42 -29.59 -5.03
C ALA A 111 20.85 -31.06 -4.97
N SER A 112 20.26 -31.93 -5.80
CA SER A 112 20.50 -33.36 -5.80
C SER A 112 21.05 -33.85 -7.14
N PRO A 113 22.04 -34.78 -7.15
CA PRO A 113 22.49 -35.39 -8.38
C PRO A 113 21.40 -36.25 -9.03
N GLY A 114 21.41 -36.34 -10.36
CA GLY A 114 20.55 -37.26 -11.09
C GLY A 114 20.90 -38.73 -10.82
N ARG A 115 20.00 -39.67 -11.13
CA ARG A 115 20.31 -41.10 -11.06
C ARG A 115 21.37 -41.44 -12.13
N PRO A 116 22.52 -42.03 -11.76
CA PRO A 116 23.52 -42.44 -12.74
C PRO A 116 22.97 -43.59 -13.60
N PRO A 117 23.29 -43.63 -14.92
CA PRO A 117 22.99 -44.77 -15.76
C PRO A 117 23.63 -46.04 -15.18
N GLU A 118 22.85 -47.10 -15.03
CA GLU A 118 23.34 -48.41 -14.59
C GLU A 118 23.31 -49.38 -15.77
N GLU A 119 24.42 -50.07 -16.04
CA GLU A 119 24.54 -50.93 -17.23
C GLU A 119 23.42 -51.98 -17.35
N ARG A 120 22.94 -52.49 -16.20
CA ARG A 120 21.81 -53.44 -16.11
C ARG A 120 20.51 -52.94 -16.72
N ASP A 121 20.26 -51.62 -16.73
CA ASP A 121 19.01 -51.04 -17.23
C ASP A 121 18.97 -51.01 -18.77
N TYR A 122 20.12 -51.26 -19.42
CA TYR A 122 20.29 -51.19 -20.87
C TYR A 122 20.39 -52.58 -21.52
N LEU A 123 20.85 -53.60 -20.79
CA LEU A 123 21.12 -54.92 -21.35
C LEU A 123 19.83 -55.65 -21.77
N PRO A 124 19.81 -56.30 -22.95
CA PRO A 124 18.67 -57.09 -23.37
C PRO A 124 18.49 -58.33 -22.49
N ALA A 125 17.24 -58.72 -22.26
CA ALA A 125 16.92 -59.92 -21.48
C ALA A 125 17.67 -61.15 -22.02
N PRO A 126 18.32 -61.95 -21.15
CA PRO A 126 19.17 -63.04 -21.58
C PRO A 126 18.39 -64.08 -22.38
N LEU A 127 19.01 -64.63 -23.43
CA LEU A 127 18.42 -65.72 -24.21
C LEU A 127 18.22 -66.95 -23.32
N SER A 128 16.98 -67.47 -23.28
CA SER A 128 16.62 -68.65 -22.48
C SER A 128 15.98 -69.76 -23.35
N GLY A 129 16.07 -71.01 -22.90
CA GLY A 129 15.47 -72.18 -23.57
C GLY A 129 16.00 -72.43 -24.99
N LEU A 130 15.14 -72.96 -25.88
CA LEU A 130 15.49 -73.30 -27.27
C LEU A 130 15.94 -72.09 -28.12
N ALA A 131 15.62 -70.86 -27.69
CA ALA A 131 16.07 -69.64 -28.35
C ALA A 131 17.60 -69.44 -28.26
N ALA A 132 18.24 -69.95 -27.20
CA ALA A 132 19.69 -69.90 -27.01
C ALA A 132 20.46 -70.84 -27.95
N LEU A 133 19.78 -71.71 -28.71
CA LEU A 133 20.39 -72.66 -29.65
C LEU A 133 20.37 -72.19 -31.12
N SER A 134 19.63 -71.11 -31.44
CA SER A 134 19.54 -70.58 -32.81
C SER A 134 20.71 -69.63 -33.13
N PRO A 135 21.50 -69.91 -34.19
CA PRO A 135 22.60 -69.03 -34.61
C PRO A 135 22.15 -67.62 -34.99
N ALA A 136 20.97 -67.50 -35.62
CA ALA A 136 20.41 -66.20 -36.00
C ALA A 136 19.99 -65.36 -34.78
N ARG A 137 19.37 -65.99 -33.77
CA ARG A 137 18.99 -65.30 -32.53
C ARG A 137 20.19 -64.94 -31.66
N ARG A 138 21.25 -65.77 -31.63
CA ARG A 138 22.53 -65.42 -30.96
C ARG A 138 23.18 -64.19 -31.61
N ARG A 139 23.22 -64.12 -32.95
CA ARG A 139 23.76 -62.95 -33.68
C ARG A 139 22.92 -61.70 -33.42
N ALA A 140 21.60 -61.80 -33.44
CA ALA A 140 20.71 -60.70 -33.13
C ALA A 140 20.86 -60.20 -31.68
N TYR A 141 21.01 -61.12 -30.71
CA TYR A 141 21.29 -60.79 -29.31
C TYR A 141 22.65 -60.10 -29.14
N ALA A 142 23.71 -60.62 -29.77
CA ALA A 142 25.03 -60.01 -29.73
C ALA A 142 25.05 -58.59 -30.32
N LEU A 143 24.32 -58.36 -31.42
CA LEU A 143 24.14 -57.04 -32.01
C LEU A 143 23.35 -56.10 -31.07
N ALA A 144 22.25 -56.58 -30.49
CA ALA A 144 21.44 -55.82 -29.54
C ALA A 144 22.20 -55.48 -28.25
N GLU A 145 23.06 -56.39 -27.77
CA GLU A 145 23.94 -56.16 -26.62
C GLU A 145 24.99 -55.09 -26.95
N GLN A 146 25.61 -55.16 -28.13
CA GLN A 146 26.57 -54.14 -28.59
C GLN A 146 25.92 -52.76 -28.70
N GLU A 147 24.75 -52.65 -29.31
CA GLU A 147 23.99 -51.40 -29.39
C GLU A 147 23.59 -50.87 -28.00
N SER A 148 23.20 -51.77 -27.09
CA SER A 148 22.82 -51.42 -25.71
C SER A 148 24.00 -50.87 -24.92
N ARG A 149 25.19 -51.48 -25.04
CA ARG A 149 26.43 -50.99 -24.43
C ARG A 149 26.85 -49.64 -25.01
N GLN A 150 26.68 -49.43 -26.32
CA GLN A 150 26.93 -48.12 -26.95
C GLN A 150 25.98 -47.04 -26.45
N ARG A 151 24.70 -47.35 -26.28
CA ARG A 151 23.72 -46.43 -25.65
C ARG A 151 24.11 -46.13 -24.20
N TYR A 152 24.47 -47.15 -23.42
CA TYR A 152 24.95 -46.98 -22.05
C TYR A 152 26.16 -46.04 -21.96
N HIS A 153 27.21 -46.27 -22.75
CA HIS A 153 28.38 -45.39 -22.74
C HIS A 153 28.07 -43.94 -23.15
N ARG A 154 27.16 -43.75 -24.12
CA ARG A 154 26.69 -42.41 -24.50
C ARG A 154 25.96 -41.72 -23.35
N ASP A 155 25.07 -42.44 -22.67
CA ASP A 155 24.28 -41.90 -21.57
C ASP A 155 25.15 -41.64 -20.32
N VAL A 156 26.17 -42.45 -20.06
CA VAL A 156 27.18 -42.20 -19.02
C VAL A 156 27.93 -40.89 -19.29
N SER A 157 28.43 -40.70 -20.51
CA SER A 157 29.12 -39.45 -20.87
C SER A 157 28.18 -38.24 -20.79
N ALA A 158 26.93 -38.36 -21.22
CA ALA A 158 25.94 -37.31 -21.08
C ALA A 158 25.60 -37.01 -19.61
N TYR A 159 25.55 -38.03 -18.75
CA TYR A 159 25.35 -37.88 -17.31
C TYR A 159 26.53 -37.14 -16.66
N GLU A 160 27.77 -37.50 -16.99
CA GLU A 160 28.97 -36.83 -16.48
C GLU A 160 28.99 -35.33 -16.86
N ASP A 161 28.69 -35.02 -18.12
CA ASP A 161 28.59 -33.63 -18.61
C ASP A 161 27.48 -32.84 -17.89
N ASN A 162 26.33 -33.48 -17.63
CA ASN A 162 25.21 -32.86 -16.92
C ASN A 162 25.53 -32.64 -15.44
N GLU A 163 26.16 -33.61 -14.77
CA GLU A 163 26.59 -33.48 -13.38
C GLU A 163 27.65 -32.39 -13.22
N GLN A 164 28.56 -32.24 -14.19
CA GLN A 164 29.54 -31.16 -14.20
C GLN A 164 28.86 -29.79 -14.33
N ARG A 165 27.94 -29.63 -15.29
CA ARG A 165 27.14 -28.40 -15.45
C ARG A 165 26.30 -28.08 -14.22
N ARG A 166 25.70 -29.09 -13.58
CA ARG A 166 24.91 -28.93 -12.34
C ARG A 166 25.78 -28.39 -11.22
N LYS A 167 26.98 -28.97 -11.00
CA LYS A 167 27.94 -28.51 -9.98
C LYS A 167 28.40 -27.08 -10.24
N GLU A 168 28.74 -26.74 -11.47
CA GLU A 168 29.15 -25.38 -11.85
C GLU A 168 28.02 -24.37 -11.62
N THR A 169 26.79 -24.71 -11.99
CA THR A 169 25.61 -23.85 -11.79
C THR A 169 25.30 -23.69 -10.29
N LEU A 170 25.41 -24.76 -9.50
CA LEU A 170 25.21 -24.72 -8.05
C LEU A 170 26.25 -23.81 -7.36
N GLU A 171 27.52 -23.90 -7.78
CA GLU A 171 28.59 -23.05 -7.25
C GLU A 171 28.40 -21.58 -7.63
N GLN A 172 27.96 -21.30 -8.85
CA GLN A 172 27.58 -19.95 -9.28
C GLN A 172 26.42 -19.39 -8.45
N ALA A 173 25.36 -20.19 -8.24
CA ALA A 173 24.22 -19.79 -7.41
C ALA A 173 24.62 -19.51 -5.95
N ARG A 174 25.51 -20.36 -5.39
CA ARG A 174 26.06 -20.15 -4.05
C ARG A 174 26.88 -18.86 -3.97
N SER A 175 27.76 -18.63 -4.95
CA SER A 175 28.58 -17.42 -5.03
C SER A 175 27.73 -16.15 -5.14
N GLN A 176 26.64 -16.18 -5.92
CA GLN A 176 25.69 -15.08 -6.04
C GLN A 176 24.97 -14.80 -4.72
N TYR A 177 24.50 -15.85 -4.03
CA TYR A 177 23.86 -15.72 -2.73
C TYR A 177 24.82 -15.15 -1.67
N GLU A 178 26.07 -15.59 -1.64
CA GLU A 178 27.09 -15.05 -0.74
C GLU A 178 27.43 -13.58 -1.06
N ALA A 179 27.48 -13.21 -2.35
CA ALA A 179 27.67 -11.83 -2.77
C ALA A 179 26.50 -10.94 -2.34
N TRP A 180 25.26 -11.40 -2.55
CA TRP A 180 24.06 -10.73 -2.06
C TRP A 180 24.10 -10.55 -0.53
N CYS A 181 24.43 -11.61 0.23
CA CYS A 181 24.55 -11.54 1.69
C CYS A 181 25.62 -10.53 2.16
N ARG A 182 26.71 -10.35 1.40
CA ARG A 182 27.74 -9.33 1.71
C ARG A 182 27.22 -7.93 1.43
N GLN A 183 26.64 -7.72 0.25
CA GLN A 183 26.07 -6.43 -0.15
C GLN A 183 24.99 -5.96 0.84
N GLU A 184 24.13 -6.88 1.25
CA GLU A 184 23.04 -6.59 2.18
C GLU A 184 23.56 -6.27 3.59
N ARG A 185 24.57 -7.00 4.07
CA ARG A 185 25.25 -6.67 5.34
C ARG A 185 25.92 -5.31 5.31
N GLU A 186 26.58 -4.96 4.21
CA GLU A 186 27.18 -3.63 4.06
C GLU A 186 26.12 -2.53 4.00
N ARG A 187 24.98 -2.77 3.33
CA ARG A 187 23.84 -1.84 3.31
C ARG A 187 23.31 -1.59 4.71
N VAL A 188 22.99 -2.65 5.46
CA VAL A 188 22.52 -2.56 6.85
C VAL A 188 23.58 -1.92 7.75
N GLY A 189 24.86 -2.24 7.56
CA GLY A 189 25.95 -1.61 8.30
C GLY A 189 26.08 -0.10 8.05
N ARG A 190 25.91 0.35 6.81
CA ARG A 190 25.84 1.79 6.47
C ARG A 190 24.64 2.46 7.14
N GLN A 191 23.49 1.79 7.16
CA GLN A 191 22.29 2.27 7.83
C GLN A 191 22.50 2.41 9.34
N HIS A 192 23.14 1.43 9.98
CA HIS A 192 23.43 1.50 11.42
C HIS A 192 24.34 2.69 11.74
N GLN A 193 25.37 2.92 10.93
CA GLN A 193 26.27 4.08 11.06
C GLN A 193 25.57 5.42 10.86
N ALA A 194 24.54 5.45 9.99
CA ALA A 194 23.69 6.61 9.77
C ALA A 194 22.95 7.02 11.03
N VAL A 195 22.26 6.03 11.61
CA VAL A 195 21.46 6.18 12.83
C VAL A 195 22.37 6.59 14.00
N ASP A 196 23.57 6.02 14.10
CA ASP A 196 24.54 6.40 15.14
C ASP A 196 25.02 7.85 14.97
N ARG A 197 25.24 8.30 13.73
CA ARG A 197 25.60 9.70 13.44
C ARG A 197 24.48 10.65 13.81
N TRP A 198 23.24 10.31 13.43
CA TRP A 198 22.06 11.10 13.79
C TRP A 198 21.87 11.17 15.30
N ALA A 199 22.05 10.05 16.01
CA ALA A 199 21.99 10.01 17.47
C ALA A 199 23.06 10.92 18.12
N ALA A 200 24.29 10.94 17.57
CA ALA A 200 25.36 11.84 18.04
C ALA A 200 25.04 13.32 17.77
N ASP A 201 24.56 13.64 16.57
CA ASP A 201 24.15 15.00 16.19
C ASP A 201 22.98 15.51 17.05
N TYR A 202 22.02 14.63 17.34
CA TYR A 202 20.95 14.89 18.29
C TYR A 202 21.52 15.13 19.70
N ALA A 203 22.49 14.32 20.13
CA ALA A 203 23.14 14.45 21.42
C ALA A 203 23.89 15.79 21.59
N GLU A 204 24.45 16.32 20.52
CA GLU A 204 25.10 17.63 20.45
C GLU A 204 24.10 18.80 20.36
N GLY A 205 22.80 18.52 20.16
CA GLY A 205 21.76 19.54 20.01
C GLY A 205 21.79 20.24 18.66
N LYS A 206 22.29 19.58 17.61
CA LYS A 206 22.30 20.15 16.26
C LYS A 206 20.89 20.41 15.78
N ARG A 207 20.70 21.59 15.19
CA ARG A 207 19.40 22.12 14.79
C ARG A 207 18.56 21.12 14.02
N LYS A 208 19.14 20.58 12.94
CA LYS A 208 18.47 19.65 12.02
C LYS A 208 18.19 18.30 12.70
N ALA A 209 19.18 17.70 13.36
CA ALA A 209 19.03 16.40 14.01
C ALA A 209 17.91 16.38 15.06
N VAL A 210 17.76 17.46 15.84
CA VAL A 210 16.67 17.63 16.81
C VAL A 210 15.33 17.80 16.11
N ALA A 211 15.24 18.65 15.09
CA ALA A 211 14.02 18.85 14.31
C ALA A 211 13.55 17.56 13.64
N ASP A 212 14.45 16.84 12.97
CA ASP A 212 14.15 15.57 12.29
C ASP A 212 13.70 14.50 13.28
N TYR A 213 14.28 14.44 14.47
CA TYR A 213 13.88 13.48 15.51
C TYR A 213 12.42 13.69 15.91
N PHE A 214 12.05 14.93 16.25
CA PHE A 214 10.68 15.23 16.64
C PHE A 214 9.71 15.15 15.46
N ALA A 215 10.13 15.46 14.23
CA ALA A 215 9.32 15.22 13.05
C ALA A 215 9.03 13.72 12.88
N HIS A 216 10.02 12.84 13.10
CA HIS A 216 9.85 11.40 13.06
C HIS A 216 8.90 10.90 14.17
N VAL A 217 9.08 11.37 15.41
CA VAL A 217 8.17 11.09 16.53
C VAL A 217 6.73 11.47 16.18
N LEU A 218 6.50 12.69 15.68
CA LEU A 218 5.16 13.19 15.38
C LEU A 218 4.51 12.43 14.21
N ARG A 219 5.27 12.10 13.15
CA ARG A 219 4.78 11.30 12.01
C ARG A 219 4.46 9.84 12.38
N SER A 220 5.08 9.31 13.43
CA SER A 220 4.74 7.98 13.95
C SER A 220 3.39 7.94 14.69
N GLY A 221 2.84 9.11 15.02
CA GLY A 221 1.56 9.25 15.72
C GLY A 221 0.38 8.73 14.90
N ARG A 222 -0.52 7.98 15.56
CA ARG A 222 -1.71 7.42 14.92
C ARG A 222 -2.89 8.39 14.93
N TYR A 223 -3.26 8.91 13.78
CA TYR A 223 -4.50 9.65 13.58
C TYR A 223 -5.49 8.84 12.73
N PRO A 224 -6.77 9.22 12.72
CA PRO A 224 -7.70 8.76 11.69
C PRO A 224 -7.14 8.80 10.28
N VAL A 225 -7.55 7.85 9.43
CA VAL A 225 -7.03 7.70 8.06
C VAL A 225 -7.35 8.89 7.15
N ASP A 226 -8.41 9.64 7.45
CA ASP A 226 -8.90 10.81 6.74
C ASP A 226 -8.32 12.13 7.26
N PHE A 227 -7.40 12.07 8.24
CA PHE A 227 -6.72 13.26 8.76
C PHE A 227 -5.42 13.51 7.99
N PRO A 228 -5.05 14.77 7.77
CA PRO A 228 -3.71 15.08 7.29
C PRO A 228 -2.68 14.67 8.35
N THR A 229 -1.52 14.23 7.89
CA THR A 229 -0.42 13.74 8.74
C THR A 229 0.86 14.54 8.55
N ASP A 230 0.81 15.57 7.72
CA ASP A 230 1.94 16.44 7.45
C ASP A 230 2.25 17.32 8.67
N VAL A 231 3.54 17.46 8.91
CA VAL A 231 4.10 18.21 10.03
C VAL A 231 5.40 18.85 9.60
N LYS A 232 5.55 20.12 9.94
CA LYS A 232 6.80 20.88 9.81
C LYS A 232 7.36 21.12 11.20
N VAL A 233 8.64 20.84 11.38
CA VAL A 233 9.32 20.98 12.66
C VAL A 233 10.60 21.78 12.46
N ALA A 234 10.84 22.75 13.33
CA ALA A 234 12.09 23.45 13.41
C ALA A 234 12.54 23.54 14.88
N TYR A 235 13.84 23.50 15.11
CA TYR A 235 14.42 23.67 16.43
C TYR A 235 15.23 24.98 16.47
N GLN A 236 15.19 25.70 17.57
CA GLN A 236 16.03 26.86 17.84
C GLN A 236 16.91 26.59 19.07
N PRO A 237 18.20 26.22 18.87
CA PRO A 237 19.08 25.79 19.97
C PRO A 237 19.26 26.85 21.07
N VAL A 238 19.42 28.12 20.69
CA VAL A 238 19.67 29.22 21.65
C VAL A 238 18.50 29.40 22.63
N GLU A 239 17.28 29.20 22.16
CA GLU A 239 16.07 29.34 22.98
C GLU A 239 15.54 28.00 23.51
N ALA A 240 16.21 26.90 23.18
CA ALA A 240 15.73 25.54 23.43
C ALA A 240 14.25 25.36 23.04
N CYS A 241 13.86 25.96 21.91
CA CYS A 241 12.47 26.04 21.47
C CYS A 241 12.24 25.16 20.25
N LEU A 242 11.18 24.34 20.28
CA LEU A 242 10.72 23.58 19.12
C LEU A 242 9.47 24.24 18.54
N MET A 243 9.51 24.56 17.25
CA MET A 243 8.38 25.10 16.49
C MET A 243 7.79 23.98 15.65
N VAL A 244 6.49 23.77 15.79
CA VAL A 244 5.76 22.68 15.15
C VAL A 244 4.52 23.24 14.46
N ASP A 245 4.44 23.06 13.15
CA ASP A 245 3.22 23.30 12.40
C ASP A 245 2.61 21.94 12.04
N ILE A 246 1.38 21.71 12.48
CA ILE A 246 0.59 20.54 12.13
C ILE A 246 -0.55 20.91 11.19
N ASP A 247 -0.83 20.03 10.25
CA ASP A 247 -2.04 20.14 9.46
C ASP A 247 -3.23 19.57 10.25
N LEU A 248 -4.34 20.31 10.23
CA LEU A 248 -5.58 19.96 10.88
C LEU A 248 -6.58 19.45 9.86
N PRO A 249 -7.46 18.50 10.23
CA PRO A 249 -8.52 18.05 9.36
C PRO A 249 -9.48 19.19 9.05
N LEU A 250 -10.14 19.10 7.90
CA LEU A 250 -11.27 19.96 7.58
C LEU A 250 -12.55 19.50 8.30
N MET A 251 -13.57 20.36 8.31
CA MET A 251 -14.87 20.09 8.92
C MET A 251 -15.56 18.85 8.31
N GLU A 252 -15.26 18.54 7.05
CA GLU A 252 -15.74 17.38 6.30
C GLU A 252 -15.30 16.05 6.93
N ALA A 253 -14.20 16.02 7.67
CA ALA A 253 -13.75 14.83 8.40
C ALA A 253 -14.66 14.50 9.60
N MET A 254 -15.50 15.45 10.05
CA MET A 254 -16.45 15.22 11.13
C MET A 254 -17.69 14.51 10.60
N PRO A 255 -18.12 13.39 11.21
CA PRO A 255 -19.27 12.63 10.72
C PRO A 255 -20.54 13.48 10.67
N GLU A 256 -21.40 13.22 9.69
CA GLU A 256 -22.72 13.86 9.59
C GLU A 256 -23.79 13.10 10.37
N GLN A 257 -23.58 11.80 10.60
CA GLN A 257 -24.53 10.85 11.16
C GLN A 257 -24.03 10.30 12.49
N LYS A 258 -24.94 10.09 13.45
CA LYS A 258 -24.62 9.47 14.76
C LYS A 258 -25.22 8.09 14.96
N ALA A 259 -26.33 7.78 14.29
CA ALA A 259 -27.01 6.51 14.45
C ALA A 259 -27.81 6.14 13.21
N CYS A 260 -28.27 4.90 13.18
CA CYS A 260 -29.11 4.35 12.14
C CYS A 260 -30.24 3.53 12.76
N GLU A 261 -31.46 3.70 12.26
CA GLU A 261 -32.66 2.97 12.69
C GLU A 261 -33.25 2.19 11.52
N TYR A 262 -33.74 0.97 11.76
CA TYR A 262 -34.42 0.19 10.72
C TYR A 262 -35.92 0.51 10.68
N LEU A 263 -36.38 1.06 9.55
CA LEU A 263 -37.80 1.34 9.32
C LEU A 263 -38.52 0.09 8.81
N THR A 264 -39.19 -0.61 9.71
CA THR A 264 -39.93 -1.86 9.41
C THR A 264 -40.95 -1.72 8.29
N THR A 265 -41.62 -0.56 8.19
CA THR A 265 -42.64 -0.30 7.15
C THR A 265 -42.05 -0.12 5.76
N ARG A 266 -40.83 0.43 5.67
CA ARG A 266 -40.16 0.72 4.39
C ARG A 266 -39.06 -0.30 4.06
N LYS A 267 -38.76 -1.20 4.99
CA LYS A 267 -37.65 -2.16 4.91
C LYS A 267 -36.33 -1.48 4.57
N ALA A 268 -36.08 -0.33 5.19
CA ALA A 268 -34.97 0.54 4.84
C ALA A 268 -34.32 1.15 6.09
N LEU A 269 -33.02 1.42 5.98
CA LEU A 269 -32.26 2.13 7.00
C LEU A 269 -32.56 3.63 6.97
N LYS A 270 -32.73 4.22 8.14
CA LYS A 270 -32.89 5.67 8.35
C LYS A 270 -31.77 6.18 9.23
N TYR A 271 -30.96 7.08 8.70
CA TYR A 271 -29.88 7.71 9.42
C TYR A 271 -30.37 8.88 10.28
N LYS A 272 -29.80 9.00 11.47
CA LYS A 272 -29.99 10.13 12.39
C LYS A 272 -28.74 11.01 12.33
N ALA A 273 -28.91 12.25 11.88
CA ALA A 273 -27.84 13.22 11.77
C ALA A 273 -27.37 13.73 13.15
N LEU A 274 -26.09 14.08 13.23
CA LEU A 274 -25.58 15.00 14.24
C LEU A 274 -26.14 16.39 13.96
N THR A 275 -26.52 17.11 15.01
CA THR A 275 -26.89 18.52 14.88
C THR A 275 -25.66 19.34 14.48
N GLN A 276 -25.88 20.50 13.87
CA GLN A 276 -24.80 21.40 13.49
C GLN A 276 -23.92 21.78 14.70
N GLN A 277 -24.55 22.05 15.85
CA GLN A 277 -23.84 22.39 17.09
C GLN A 277 -23.02 21.21 17.63
N GLU A 278 -23.53 19.99 17.59
CA GLU A 278 -22.78 18.78 17.99
C GLU A 278 -21.54 18.62 17.10
N ARG A 279 -21.67 18.74 15.77
CA ARG A 279 -20.53 18.63 14.84
C ARG A 279 -19.49 19.74 15.06
N GLN A 280 -19.94 20.98 15.26
CA GLN A 280 -19.04 22.12 15.53
C GLN A 280 -18.26 21.93 16.83
N THR A 281 -18.94 21.45 17.87
CA THR A 281 -18.31 21.16 19.17
C THR A 281 -17.28 20.05 19.05
N LEU A 282 -17.60 18.99 18.30
CA LEU A 282 -16.68 17.89 18.02
C LEU A 282 -15.43 18.39 17.26
N TYR A 283 -15.61 19.24 16.24
CA TYR A 283 -14.49 19.80 15.49
C TYR A 283 -13.57 20.67 16.36
N HIS A 284 -14.15 21.54 17.18
CA HIS A 284 -13.42 22.32 18.19
C HIS A 284 -12.59 21.42 19.11
N LEU A 285 -13.20 20.34 19.61
CA LEU A 285 -12.54 19.39 20.48
C LEU A 285 -11.39 18.65 19.76
N VAL A 286 -11.59 18.23 18.51
CA VAL A 286 -10.58 17.54 17.69
C VAL A 286 -9.33 18.39 17.50
N ILE A 287 -9.45 19.63 17.01
CA ILE A 287 -8.27 20.48 16.77
C ILE A 287 -7.51 20.79 18.06
N GLY A 288 -8.24 20.95 19.18
CA GLY A 288 -7.63 21.19 20.49
C GLY A 288 -6.90 19.97 21.03
N GLN A 289 -7.48 18.78 20.87
CA GLN A 289 -6.82 17.52 21.23
C GLN A 289 -5.57 17.27 20.39
N MET A 290 -5.60 17.58 19.09
CA MET A 290 -4.43 17.44 18.22
C MET A 290 -3.26 18.29 18.71
N ALA A 291 -3.50 19.58 19.02
CA ALA A 291 -2.45 20.47 19.54
C ALA A 291 -1.86 19.98 20.87
N LEU A 292 -2.70 19.59 21.84
CA LEU A 292 -2.22 19.06 23.13
C LEU A 292 -1.48 17.73 22.98
N ARG A 293 -1.95 16.88 22.06
CA ARG A 293 -1.31 15.60 21.76
C ARG A 293 0.08 15.80 21.13
N THR A 294 0.24 16.78 20.26
CA THR A 294 1.54 17.19 19.70
C THR A 294 2.49 17.65 20.80
N VAL A 295 2.07 18.57 21.67
CA VAL A 295 2.87 19.05 22.81
C VAL A 295 3.27 17.89 23.72
N ARG A 296 2.32 17.01 24.05
CA ARG A 296 2.59 15.79 24.85
C ARG A 296 3.62 14.90 24.18
N ALA A 297 3.44 14.58 22.90
CA ALA A 297 4.32 13.68 22.17
C ALA A 297 5.77 14.18 22.17
N VAL A 298 5.97 15.47 21.92
CA VAL A 298 7.28 16.10 21.92
C VAL A 298 7.92 16.08 23.31
N PHE A 299 7.24 16.59 24.34
CA PHE A 299 7.86 16.70 25.68
C PHE A 299 8.15 15.34 26.31
N LEU A 300 7.32 14.31 26.07
CA LEU A 300 7.56 12.96 26.57
C LEU A 300 8.68 12.23 25.81
N SER A 301 8.90 12.56 24.54
CA SER A 301 9.98 12.00 23.73
C SER A 301 11.33 12.69 23.99
N ASP A 302 11.32 13.91 24.52
CA ASP A 302 12.54 14.64 24.89
C ASP A 302 13.15 14.15 26.22
N ARG A 303 13.65 12.90 26.23
CA ARG A 303 14.33 12.30 27.39
C ARG A 303 15.62 13.01 27.77
N GLY A 304 16.25 13.69 26.80
CA GLY A 304 17.47 14.48 27.00
C GLY A 304 17.23 15.86 27.60
N ARG A 305 15.97 16.27 27.83
CA ARG A 305 15.57 17.60 28.31
C ARG A 305 16.25 18.73 27.52
N ARG A 306 16.21 18.65 26.20
CA ARG A 306 16.76 19.66 25.28
C ARG A 306 15.80 20.81 25.00
N LEU A 307 14.52 20.59 25.25
CA LEU A 307 13.47 21.54 24.96
C LEU A 307 13.00 22.19 26.27
N GLU A 308 13.07 23.51 26.30
CA GLU A 308 12.46 24.32 27.36
C GLU A 308 11.08 24.81 26.95
N ARG A 309 10.82 24.97 25.64
CA ARG A 309 9.55 25.45 25.10
C ARG A 309 9.16 24.75 23.80
N ILE A 310 7.85 24.68 23.56
CA ILE A 310 7.26 24.24 22.30
C ILE A 310 6.26 25.28 21.86
N VAL A 311 6.31 25.64 20.59
CA VAL A 311 5.24 26.35 19.88
C VAL A 311 4.59 25.35 18.94
N CYS A 312 3.28 25.16 19.07
CA CYS A 312 2.48 24.33 18.17
C CYS A 312 1.44 25.20 17.48
N ASN A 313 1.50 25.29 16.16
CA ASN A 313 0.50 25.94 15.33
C ASN A 313 -0.25 24.86 14.52
N GLY A 314 -1.56 25.00 14.39
CA GLY A 314 -2.41 24.08 13.63
C GLY A 314 -3.09 24.81 12.49
N TYR A 315 -2.86 24.35 11.26
CA TYR A 315 -3.31 24.98 10.03
C TYR A 315 -4.34 24.14 9.29
N VAL A 316 -5.18 24.79 8.49
CA VAL A 316 -6.04 24.13 7.52
C VAL A 316 -5.75 24.67 6.12
N ASP A 317 -5.58 23.76 5.17
CA ASP A 317 -5.57 24.09 3.75
C ASP A 317 -6.97 23.97 3.17
N THR A 318 -7.51 25.09 2.71
CA THR A 318 -8.85 25.14 2.14
C THR A 318 -8.93 26.11 0.97
N ILE A 319 -10.09 26.19 0.33
CA ILE A 319 -10.36 27.17 -0.72
C ILE A 319 -11.21 28.27 -0.09
N ASN A 320 -10.74 29.50 -0.18
CA ASN A 320 -11.52 30.64 0.29
C ASN A 320 -12.71 30.84 -0.65
N ALA A 321 -13.93 30.57 -0.17
CA ALA A 321 -15.16 30.65 -0.95
C ALA A 321 -15.41 32.03 -1.60
N ALA A 322 -14.90 33.11 -1.01
CA ALA A 322 -15.06 34.47 -1.56
C ALA A 322 -14.08 34.77 -2.71
N THR A 323 -12.93 34.09 -2.78
CA THR A 323 -11.87 34.39 -3.76
C THR A 323 -11.54 33.24 -4.70
N GLY A 324 -11.97 32.01 -4.39
CA GLY A 324 -11.61 30.79 -5.11
C GLY A 324 -10.14 30.38 -5.01
N ARG A 325 -9.34 31.07 -4.18
CA ARG A 325 -7.90 30.79 -4.02
C ARG A 325 -7.68 29.79 -2.90
N GLN A 326 -6.64 28.97 -3.04
CA GLN A 326 -6.12 28.17 -1.94
C GLN A 326 -5.59 29.08 -0.83
N VAL A 327 -5.88 28.69 0.40
CA VAL A 327 -5.55 29.43 1.60
C VAL A 327 -5.12 28.50 2.72
N HIS A 328 -4.17 28.95 3.54
CA HIS A 328 -3.51 28.17 4.59
C HIS A 328 -3.68 28.84 5.96
N TRP A 329 -4.79 28.54 6.64
CA TRP A 329 -5.26 29.31 7.81
C TRP A 329 -4.88 28.66 9.15
N CYS A 330 -4.18 29.40 10.01
CA CYS A 330 -3.92 28.98 11.38
C CYS A 330 -5.22 29.05 12.20
N LEU A 331 -5.67 27.94 12.78
CA LEU A 331 -6.86 27.87 13.63
C LEU A 331 -6.54 27.75 15.11
N ILE A 332 -5.35 27.26 15.45
CA ILE A 332 -4.89 27.10 16.82
C ILE A 332 -3.39 27.40 16.90
N SER A 333 -2.98 28.12 17.93
CA SER A 333 -1.57 28.36 18.23
C SER A 333 -1.38 28.33 19.75
N VAL A 334 -0.46 27.52 20.23
CA VAL A 334 -0.14 27.37 21.65
C VAL A 334 1.36 27.36 21.85
N GLU A 335 1.82 28.09 22.86
CA GLU A 335 3.19 28.04 23.35
C GLU A 335 3.16 27.46 24.76
N VAL A 336 4.02 26.47 25.03
CA VAL A 336 4.07 25.79 26.32
C VAL A 336 5.52 25.63 26.74
N SER A 337 5.85 26.06 27.97
CA SER A 337 7.13 25.75 28.58
C SER A 337 7.11 24.37 29.26
N ARG A 338 8.28 23.75 29.38
CA ARG A 338 8.45 22.47 30.04
C ARG A 338 7.93 22.49 31.48
N ASP A 339 8.27 23.51 32.26
CA ASP A 339 7.83 23.63 33.66
C ASP A 339 6.30 23.68 33.78
N VAL A 340 5.64 24.40 32.87
CA VAL A 340 4.17 24.47 32.84
C VAL A 340 3.60 23.10 32.46
N PHE A 341 4.17 22.44 31.44
CA PHE A 341 3.73 21.12 31.00
C PHE A 341 3.88 20.05 32.08
N ASP A 342 5.02 20.01 32.78
CA ASP A 342 5.31 19.05 33.84
C ASP A 342 4.32 19.18 35.02
N GLY A 343 3.68 20.35 35.19
CA GLY A 343 2.61 20.59 36.15
C GLY A 343 1.21 20.15 35.70
N LEU A 344 1.01 19.73 34.44
CA LEU A 344 -0.28 19.31 33.91
C LEU A 344 -0.52 17.81 34.09
N ASP A 345 -1.71 17.45 34.57
CA ASP A 345 -2.23 16.08 34.47
C ASP A 345 -3.24 15.97 33.31
N LEU A 346 -2.73 15.65 32.11
CA LEU A 346 -3.55 15.55 30.90
C LEU A 346 -4.66 14.49 30.97
N SER A 347 -4.61 13.56 31.94
CA SER A 347 -5.69 12.58 32.15
C SER A 347 -6.95 13.15 32.77
N ARG A 348 -6.85 14.33 33.39
CA ARG A 348 -7.93 14.99 34.15
C ARG A 348 -8.38 16.32 33.56
N VAL A 349 -7.72 16.79 32.49
CA VAL A 349 -8.08 18.06 31.86
C VAL A 349 -9.17 17.89 30.80
N LYS A 350 -9.99 18.92 30.67
CA LYS A 350 -10.77 19.13 29.45
C LYS A 350 -9.87 19.83 28.43
N PRO A 351 -9.70 19.32 27.19
CA PRO A 351 -8.72 19.84 26.24
C PRO A 351 -8.82 21.35 25.98
N LEU A 352 -10.04 21.86 25.76
CA LEU A 352 -10.23 23.29 25.47
C LEU A 352 -10.00 24.18 26.70
N ASP A 353 -10.38 23.73 27.90
CA ASP A 353 -10.11 24.47 29.14
C ASP A 353 -8.60 24.48 29.45
N CYS A 354 -7.90 23.38 29.16
CA CYS A 354 -6.45 23.28 29.26
C CYS A 354 -5.76 24.28 28.32
N LEU A 355 -6.19 24.33 27.06
CA LEU A 355 -5.67 25.30 26.09
C LEU A 355 -5.93 26.75 26.50
N ALA A 356 -7.10 27.04 27.09
CA ALA A 356 -7.39 28.36 27.63
C ALA A 356 -6.48 28.71 28.82
N TYR A 357 -6.21 27.76 29.72
CA TYR A 357 -5.23 27.93 30.80
C TYR A 357 -3.81 28.20 30.28
N LEU A 358 -3.42 27.49 29.21
CA LEU A 358 -2.16 27.71 28.48
C LEU A 358 -2.14 28.99 27.64
N GLN A 359 -3.20 29.80 27.70
CA GLN A 359 -3.34 31.03 26.92
C GLN A 359 -3.20 30.81 25.40
N ALA A 360 -3.56 29.62 24.93
CA ALA A 360 -3.57 29.29 23.51
C ALA A 360 -4.53 30.21 22.75
N LYS A 361 -4.11 30.64 21.57
CA LYS A 361 -4.98 31.31 20.61
C LYS A 361 -5.75 30.23 19.85
N VAL A 362 -7.02 30.04 20.18
CA VAL A 362 -7.92 29.10 19.48
C VAL A 362 -8.99 29.89 18.74
N SER A 363 -9.26 29.52 17.48
CA SER A 363 -10.35 30.11 16.71
C SER A 363 -11.68 29.94 17.44
N ARG A 364 -12.45 31.03 17.55
CA ARG A 364 -13.80 31.00 18.12
C ARG A 364 -14.79 30.25 17.22
N SER A 365 -14.49 30.16 15.92
CA SER A 365 -15.36 29.58 14.90
C SER A 365 -14.52 28.83 13.85
N PRO A 366 -13.81 27.74 14.22
CA PRO A 366 -12.92 27.00 13.34
C PRO A 366 -13.67 26.27 12.24
N HIS A 367 -14.94 25.92 12.46
CA HIS A 367 -15.81 25.33 11.44
C HIS A 367 -16.11 26.30 10.26
N GLN A 368 -15.84 27.60 10.44
CA GLN A 368 -15.86 28.62 9.38
C GLN A 368 -14.45 29.00 8.93
N TYR A 369 -13.43 28.32 9.44
CA TYR A 369 -12.01 28.57 9.20
C TYR A 369 -11.59 30.02 9.49
N HIS A 370 -12.20 30.66 10.50
CA HIS A 370 -11.78 31.99 10.93
C HIS A 370 -10.37 31.92 11.54
N PRO A 371 -9.35 32.56 10.96
CA PRO A 371 -7.99 32.38 11.39
C PRO A 371 -7.70 33.09 12.71
N VAL A 372 -6.70 32.58 13.44
CA VAL A 372 -6.02 33.27 14.52
C VAL A 372 -4.61 33.64 14.08
N GLN A 373 -4.06 34.72 14.63
CA GLN A 373 -2.66 35.07 14.43
C GLN A 373 -1.78 34.12 15.26
N PRO A 374 -0.82 33.38 14.67
CA PRO A 374 0.12 32.55 15.42
C PRO A 374 0.78 33.34 16.58
N ILE A 375 1.13 32.65 17.68
CA ILE A 375 1.89 33.27 18.79
C ILE A 375 3.32 33.56 18.30
N ILE A 376 3.93 32.56 17.65
CA ILE A 376 5.20 32.68 16.94
C ILE A 376 5.00 31.99 15.59
N GLU A 377 5.31 32.71 14.51
CA GLU A 377 5.35 32.17 13.16
C GLU A 377 6.82 31.98 12.75
N TYR A 378 7.13 30.83 12.18
CA TYR A 378 8.49 30.54 11.74
C TYR A 378 8.56 30.68 10.20
N PRO A 379 9.52 31.46 9.66
CA PRO A 379 9.60 31.68 8.22
C PRO A 379 10.18 30.44 7.53
N TRP A 380 9.30 29.49 7.19
CA TRP A 380 9.67 28.24 6.52
C TRP A 380 10.34 28.44 5.16
N ASP A 381 10.07 29.57 4.49
CA ASP A 381 10.67 29.92 3.20
C ASP A 381 12.10 30.48 3.33
N ASP A 382 12.47 31.01 4.51
CA ASP A 382 13.78 31.63 4.79
C ASP A 382 14.66 30.75 5.69
N LEU A 383 14.44 29.43 5.68
CA LEU A 383 15.26 28.49 6.45
C LEU A 383 16.73 28.63 6.03
N PRO A 384 17.66 28.94 6.95
CA PRO A 384 19.10 29.06 6.66
C PRO A 384 19.79 27.77 6.20
N TYR A 385 19.00 26.74 5.90
CA TYR A 385 19.37 25.35 5.77
C TYR A 385 18.71 24.69 4.56
N ALA A 386 18.14 25.42 3.59
CA ALA A 386 17.64 24.79 2.35
C ALA A 386 18.72 23.87 1.71
N GLU A 387 20.00 24.26 1.79
CA GLU A 387 21.14 23.44 1.37
C GLU A 387 21.44 22.24 2.32
N GLU A 388 21.11 22.34 3.61
CA GLU A 388 21.24 21.24 4.58
C GLU A 388 20.01 20.33 4.62
N ILE A 389 18.81 20.81 4.25
CA ILE A 389 17.56 20.06 4.09
C ILE A 389 17.74 19.01 2.99
N ASP A 390 18.34 19.41 1.87
CA ASP A 390 18.77 18.50 0.80
C ASP A 390 19.80 17.46 1.28
N ALA A 391 20.65 17.80 2.26
CA ALA A 391 21.77 16.96 2.72
C ALA A 391 21.45 15.97 3.86
N ALA A 392 20.25 16.01 4.47
CA ALA A 392 19.84 14.98 5.46
C ALA A 392 18.44 14.40 5.22
N ILE A 393 17.93 14.57 4.00
CA ILE A 393 17.07 13.53 3.39
C ILE A 393 17.93 12.29 3.01
N ASP A 394 19.26 12.46 2.97
CA ASP A 394 20.22 11.37 2.91
C ASP A 394 20.28 10.66 4.27
N LEU A 395 19.53 9.57 4.43
CA LEU A 395 19.98 8.29 5.02
C LEU A 395 18.79 7.33 5.11
N ASP A 396 18.34 6.79 3.97
CA ASP A 396 18.24 5.33 3.80
C ASP A 396 17.79 4.92 2.38
N SER A 397 18.65 4.17 1.69
CA SER A 397 18.33 3.36 0.50
C SER A 397 17.69 4.04 -0.73
N THR A 398 17.75 5.36 -0.85
CA THR A 398 17.29 6.06 -2.06
C THR A 398 18.22 5.78 -3.23
N GLN A 399 17.78 4.97 -4.19
CA GLN A 399 18.49 4.80 -5.45
C GLN A 399 18.43 6.13 -6.21
N ASN A 400 19.59 6.70 -6.55
CA ASN A 400 19.63 7.91 -7.35
C ASN A 400 19.26 7.57 -8.81
N LEU A 401 18.22 8.21 -9.34
CA LEU A 401 17.78 8.00 -10.72
C LEU A 401 18.83 8.41 -11.74
N LEU A 402 19.78 9.27 -11.36
CA LEU A 402 20.89 9.65 -12.23
C LEU A 402 22.01 8.60 -12.27
N ASP A 403 22.03 7.64 -11.34
CA ASP A 403 23.02 6.54 -11.35
C ASP A 403 22.60 5.40 -12.28
N LEU A 404 21.30 5.30 -12.59
CA LEU A 404 20.76 4.35 -13.58
C LEU A 404 21.23 4.71 -14.98
N ASP A 405 21.67 3.75 -15.78
CA ASP A 405 21.89 4.01 -17.20
C ASP A 405 20.56 4.29 -17.94
N GLY A 406 20.64 4.72 -19.22
CA GLY A 406 19.43 5.04 -19.99
C GLY A 406 18.46 3.87 -20.12
N PHE A 407 18.98 2.65 -20.28
CA PHE A 407 18.18 1.44 -20.43
C PHE A 407 17.56 0.98 -19.10
N GLU A 408 18.30 1.12 -18.01
CA GLU A 408 17.80 0.87 -16.66
C GLU A 408 16.70 1.85 -16.25
N PHE A 409 16.86 3.13 -16.62
CA PHE A 409 15.84 4.15 -16.39
C PHE A 409 14.56 3.85 -17.20
N GLU A 410 14.69 3.48 -18.48
CA GLU A 410 13.55 3.03 -19.30
C GLU A 410 12.84 1.82 -18.70
N ARG A 411 13.60 0.81 -18.23
CA ARG A 411 13.03 -0.35 -17.53
C ARG A 411 12.29 0.03 -16.24
N LEU A 412 12.81 0.99 -15.48
CA LEU A 412 12.14 1.50 -14.29
C LEU A 412 10.82 2.19 -14.66
N MET A 413 10.77 2.93 -15.77
CA MET A 413 9.51 3.53 -16.24
C MET A 413 8.49 2.44 -16.63
N VAL A 414 8.92 1.36 -17.29
CA VAL A 414 8.03 0.22 -17.59
C VAL A 414 7.45 -0.39 -16.31
N GLN A 415 8.27 -0.56 -15.27
CA GLN A 415 7.82 -1.05 -13.96
C GLN A 415 6.81 -0.08 -13.32
N LEU A 416 7.11 1.23 -13.31
CA LEU A 416 6.24 2.24 -12.76
C LEU A 416 4.87 2.25 -13.43
N PHE A 417 4.83 2.34 -14.77
CA PHE A 417 3.57 2.38 -15.50
C PHE A 417 2.79 1.06 -15.41
N SER A 418 3.48 -0.07 -15.23
CA SER A 418 2.83 -1.37 -15.01
C SER A 418 2.20 -1.50 -13.61
N ALA A 419 2.69 -0.73 -12.63
CA ALA A 419 2.16 -0.72 -11.26
C ALA A 419 0.98 0.25 -11.08
N ILE A 420 0.79 1.21 -11.99
CA ILE A 420 -0.32 2.16 -11.95
C ILE A 420 -1.61 1.47 -12.46
N PRO A 421 -2.69 1.35 -11.65
CA PRO A 421 -3.89 0.61 -12.03
C PRO A 421 -4.62 1.12 -13.28
N ALA A 422 -4.43 2.40 -13.62
CA ALA A 422 -5.02 3.03 -14.78
C ALA A 422 -4.33 2.66 -16.10
N PHE A 423 -3.21 1.91 -16.08
CA PHE A 423 -2.49 1.50 -17.28
C PHE A 423 -2.41 -0.03 -17.40
N THR A 424 -2.59 -0.52 -18.63
CA THR A 424 -2.45 -1.93 -18.99
C THR A 424 -1.62 -2.07 -20.27
N GLU A 425 -1.19 -3.29 -20.59
CA GLU A 425 -0.38 -3.61 -21.79
C GLU A 425 0.88 -2.75 -21.97
N VAL A 426 1.54 -2.40 -20.85
CA VAL A 426 2.76 -1.58 -20.84
C VAL A 426 3.92 -2.33 -21.48
N ARG A 427 4.53 -1.78 -22.53
CA ARG A 427 5.65 -2.41 -23.26
C ARG A 427 6.72 -1.38 -23.66
N PRO A 428 8.01 -1.72 -23.54
CA PRO A 428 9.08 -0.88 -24.10
C PRO A 428 9.06 -0.91 -25.62
N THR A 429 9.44 0.20 -26.26
CA THR A 429 9.58 0.27 -27.72
C THR A 429 10.95 -0.28 -28.13
N ARG A 430 11.00 -1.15 -29.16
CA ARG A 430 12.23 -1.87 -29.54
C ARG A 430 13.15 -1.09 -30.48
N SER A 431 12.78 0.13 -30.88
CA SER A 431 13.52 0.89 -31.89
C SER A 431 13.83 2.30 -31.42
N ARG A 432 15.12 2.66 -31.34
CA ARG A 432 15.57 4.06 -31.20
C ARG A 432 15.12 4.96 -32.37
N GLY A 433 14.56 4.38 -33.43
CA GLY A 433 14.02 5.06 -34.61
C GLY A 433 12.53 5.42 -34.54
N ASP A 434 11.82 5.14 -33.44
CA ASP A 434 10.39 5.44 -33.28
C ASP A 434 10.10 6.90 -32.88
N GLY A 435 10.97 7.84 -33.30
CA GLY A 435 10.81 9.27 -33.05
C GLY A 435 10.69 9.63 -31.56
N GLY A 436 11.48 8.95 -30.72
CA GLY A 436 11.62 9.29 -29.31
C GLY A 436 10.57 8.68 -28.36
N ILE A 437 9.75 7.72 -28.78
CA ILE A 437 8.84 6.99 -27.87
C ILE A 437 9.60 5.85 -27.17
N ASP A 438 9.70 5.90 -25.85
CA ASP A 438 10.46 4.92 -25.06
C ASP A 438 9.61 3.75 -24.58
N LEU A 439 8.32 3.99 -24.28
CA LEU A 439 7.36 2.93 -24.01
C LEU A 439 5.93 3.32 -24.42
N VAL A 440 5.08 2.29 -24.56
CA VAL A 440 3.65 2.43 -24.88
C VAL A 440 2.79 1.72 -23.84
N ALA A 441 1.62 2.27 -23.55
CA ALA A 441 0.65 1.70 -22.61
C ALA A 441 -0.79 1.94 -23.08
N ILE A 442 -1.76 1.21 -22.52
CA ILE A 442 -3.19 1.48 -22.69
C ILE A 442 -3.71 2.08 -21.38
N ASN A 443 -4.23 3.31 -21.43
CA ASN A 443 -4.91 3.91 -20.29
C ASN A 443 -6.38 3.44 -20.25
N THR A 444 -6.83 2.89 -19.13
CA THR A 444 -8.18 2.31 -18.96
C THR A 444 -9.17 3.23 -18.25
N THR A 445 -8.80 4.49 -17.99
CA THR A 445 -9.67 5.48 -17.34
C THR A 445 -10.94 5.69 -18.15
N GLU A 446 -12.10 5.61 -17.50
CA GLU A 446 -13.40 5.74 -18.15
C GLU A 446 -13.53 7.08 -18.89
N PHE A 447 -14.08 7.07 -20.10
CA PHE A 447 -14.28 8.23 -21.00
C PHE A 447 -13.02 8.94 -21.54
N VAL A 448 -11.83 8.73 -20.96
CA VAL A 448 -10.57 9.44 -21.33
C VAL A 448 -9.46 8.47 -21.79
N GLY A 449 -9.64 7.17 -21.55
CA GLY A 449 -8.66 6.12 -21.85
C GLY A 449 -8.33 5.92 -23.33
N GLY A 450 -7.29 5.15 -23.61
CA GLY A 450 -6.76 4.92 -24.96
C GLY A 450 -5.27 4.61 -24.97
N ARG A 451 -4.69 4.44 -26.16
CA ARG A 451 -3.27 4.12 -26.30
C ARG A 451 -2.44 5.37 -26.01
N VAL A 452 -1.43 5.24 -25.16
CA VAL A 452 -0.57 6.33 -24.67
C VAL A 452 0.87 6.08 -25.10
N ALA A 453 1.50 7.11 -25.66
CA ALA A 453 2.94 7.13 -25.92
C ALA A 453 3.67 7.86 -24.80
N ILE A 454 4.76 7.29 -24.31
CA ILE A 454 5.52 7.85 -23.19
C ILE A 454 6.98 8.01 -23.62
N GLN A 455 7.53 9.20 -23.39
CA GLN A 455 8.95 9.51 -23.57
C GLN A 455 9.58 9.86 -22.22
N ALA A 456 10.70 9.22 -21.91
CA ALA A 456 11.43 9.30 -20.65
C ALA A 456 12.82 9.92 -20.87
N LYS A 457 13.07 11.11 -20.30
CA LYS A 457 14.38 11.80 -20.38
C LYS A 457 15.09 11.82 -19.03
N ARG A 458 16.16 11.04 -18.91
CA ARG A 458 17.09 11.10 -17.77
C ARG A 458 18.09 12.25 -17.95
N TYR A 459 17.73 13.45 -17.50
CA TYR A 459 18.59 14.64 -17.54
C TYR A 459 19.01 15.07 -16.13
N ALA A 460 20.20 15.66 -16.02
CA ALA A 460 20.63 16.29 -14.79
C ALA A 460 19.69 17.48 -14.43
N PRO A 461 19.46 17.78 -13.14
CA PRO A 461 18.56 18.85 -12.67
C PRO A 461 18.77 20.21 -13.32
N HIS A 462 20.02 20.57 -13.64
CA HIS A 462 20.35 21.84 -14.29
C HIS A 462 19.99 21.88 -15.79
N ARG A 463 19.78 20.72 -16.43
CA ARG A 463 19.46 20.59 -17.85
C ARG A 463 17.97 20.39 -18.02
N LYS A 464 17.25 21.48 -18.30
CA LYS A 464 15.80 21.45 -18.51
C LYS A 464 15.44 20.81 -19.86
N VAL A 465 14.28 20.17 -19.92
CA VAL A 465 13.71 19.64 -21.17
C VAL A 465 13.07 20.79 -21.97
N GLY A 466 13.47 20.93 -23.23
CA GLY A 466 13.03 21.98 -24.13
C GLY A 466 11.81 21.60 -24.98
N VAL A 467 11.38 22.54 -25.82
CA VAL A 467 10.21 22.42 -26.70
C VAL A 467 10.36 21.30 -27.72
N GLU A 468 11.60 21.03 -28.13
CA GLU A 468 11.96 19.99 -29.10
C GLU A 468 11.41 18.62 -28.71
N THR A 469 11.47 18.23 -27.43
CA THR A 469 10.99 16.93 -26.95
C THR A 469 9.46 16.82 -27.07
N VAL A 470 8.74 17.90 -26.74
CA VAL A 470 7.26 17.95 -26.85
C VAL A 470 6.82 17.86 -28.31
N ARG A 471 7.54 18.51 -29.23
CA ARG A 471 7.23 18.44 -30.67
C ARG A 471 7.60 17.11 -31.28
N GLU A 472 8.69 16.51 -30.83
CA GLU A 472 9.17 15.19 -31.28
C GLU A 472 8.15 14.10 -30.96
N ILE A 473 7.69 14.01 -29.70
CA ILE A 473 6.70 12.99 -29.31
C ILE A 473 5.36 13.19 -30.05
N ILE A 474 4.92 14.44 -30.24
CA ILE A 474 3.71 14.75 -31.01
C ILE A 474 3.86 14.35 -32.47
N GLY A 475 4.99 14.66 -33.10
CA GLY A 475 5.28 14.23 -34.47
C GLY A 475 5.21 12.71 -34.62
N SER A 476 5.68 11.98 -33.61
CA SER A 476 5.69 10.51 -33.61
C SER A 476 4.32 9.88 -33.41
N ILE A 477 3.36 10.60 -32.80
CA ILE A 477 2.00 10.09 -32.60
C ILE A 477 0.97 10.61 -33.62
N THR A 478 1.31 11.62 -34.43
CA THR A 478 0.37 12.27 -35.37
C THR A 478 -0.16 11.31 -36.45
N ASP A 479 0.64 10.32 -36.86
CA ASP A 479 0.27 9.31 -37.88
C ASP A 479 0.01 7.91 -37.29
N ARG A 480 -0.21 7.80 -35.97
CA ARG A 480 -0.35 6.53 -35.25
C ARG A 480 -1.58 6.58 -34.33
N ASP A 481 -2.15 5.41 -34.01
CA ASP A 481 -3.32 5.28 -33.14
C ASP A 481 -2.99 5.54 -31.65
N PHE A 482 -2.59 6.76 -31.28
CA PHE A 482 -2.40 7.19 -29.89
C PHE A 482 -3.39 8.30 -29.52
N ASN A 483 -3.95 8.19 -28.32
CA ASN A 483 -4.91 9.14 -27.78
C ASN A 483 -4.23 10.20 -26.91
N LYS A 484 -3.03 9.92 -26.41
CA LYS A 484 -2.33 10.79 -25.46
C LYS A 484 -0.82 10.61 -25.51
N ALA A 485 -0.10 11.68 -25.19
CA ALA A 485 1.35 11.70 -25.06
C ALA A 485 1.74 12.13 -23.63
N ILE A 486 2.74 11.46 -23.08
CA ILE A 486 3.33 11.76 -21.77
C ILE A 486 4.84 11.95 -21.94
N VAL A 487 5.37 13.03 -21.38
CA VAL A 487 6.82 13.22 -21.23
C VAL A 487 7.17 13.22 -19.74
N ILE A 488 8.08 12.32 -19.36
CA ILE A 488 8.56 12.17 -17.99
C ILE A 488 10.07 12.42 -17.92
N THR A 489 10.55 13.10 -16.87
CA THR A 489 11.97 13.44 -16.74
C THR A 489 12.45 13.51 -15.30
N THR A 490 13.74 13.24 -15.08
CA THR A 490 14.46 13.51 -13.82
C THR A 490 14.84 14.98 -13.64
N SER A 491 14.39 15.88 -14.52
CA SER A 491 14.68 17.32 -14.47
C SER A 491 13.37 18.13 -14.44
N THR A 492 13.44 19.39 -14.86
CA THR A 492 12.28 20.27 -15.04
C THR A 492 12.12 20.66 -16.50
N PHE A 493 10.95 21.20 -16.85
CA PHE A 493 10.65 21.68 -18.20
C PHE A 493 10.89 23.18 -18.32
N THR A 494 11.36 23.62 -19.49
CA THR A 494 11.41 25.04 -19.84
C THR A 494 10.02 25.67 -19.88
N PRO A 495 9.86 26.99 -19.63
CA PRO A 495 8.57 27.66 -19.75
C PRO A 495 7.92 27.46 -21.14
N GLN A 496 8.73 27.48 -22.20
CA GLN A 496 8.27 27.26 -23.57
C GLN A 496 7.76 25.83 -23.77
N ALA A 497 8.43 24.81 -23.18
CA ALA A 497 7.97 23.43 -23.27
C ALA A 497 6.63 23.23 -22.55
N ARG A 498 6.43 23.86 -21.38
CA ARG A 498 5.13 23.83 -20.66
C ARG A 498 4.01 24.47 -21.47
N GLN A 499 4.28 25.63 -22.07
CA GLN A 499 3.31 26.31 -22.93
C GLN A 499 2.94 25.47 -24.15
N GLU A 500 3.93 24.86 -24.81
CA GLU A 500 3.69 24.01 -25.99
C GLU A 500 2.96 22.72 -25.63
N ALA A 501 3.30 22.09 -24.49
CA ALA A 501 2.61 20.90 -24.01
C ALA A 501 1.14 21.16 -23.69
N SER A 502 0.83 22.29 -23.04
CA SER A 502 -0.56 22.71 -22.80
C SER A 502 -1.33 22.95 -24.10
N ARG A 503 -0.67 23.45 -25.15
CA ARG A 503 -1.29 23.68 -26.47
C ARG A 503 -1.57 22.38 -27.22
N LEU A 504 -0.69 21.39 -27.08
CA LEU A 504 -0.73 20.12 -27.82
C LEU A 504 -1.35 18.96 -27.02
N GLY A 505 -1.78 19.20 -25.77
CA GLY A 505 -2.39 18.17 -24.92
C GLY A 505 -1.40 17.11 -24.41
N VAL A 506 -0.13 17.46 -24.26
CA VAL A 506 0.91 16.57 -23.73
C VAL A 506 0.99 16.71 -22.21
N GLU A 507 0.98 15.59 -21.48
CA GLU A 507 1.19 15.61 -20.03
C GLU A 507 2.68 15.62 -19.68
N LEU A 508 3.04 16.44 -18.69
CA LEU A 508 4.41 16.64 -18.26
C LEU A 508 4.61 16.21 -16.81
N TYR A 509 5.46 15.21 -16.60
CA TYR A 509 5.86 14.73 -15.29
C TYR A 509 7.33 15.09 -15.05
N GLY A 510 7.56 16.11 -14.21
CA GLY A 510 8.90 16.54 -13.82
C GLY A 510 9.46 15.69 -12.69
N ALA A 511 10.65 16.06 -12.22
CA ALA A 511 11.35 15.38 -11.13
C ALA A 511 10.44 15.09 -9.91
N GLU A 512 9.75 16.09 -9.37
CA GLU A 512 8.88 15.95 -8.20
C GLU A 512 7.71 14.98 -8.45
N HIS A 513 7.03 15.11 -9.60
CA HIS A 513 5.94 14.21 -9.97
C HIS A 513 6.43 12.77 -10.13
N LEU A 514 7.57 12.57 -10.79
CA LEU A 514 8.16 11.25 -10.97
C LEU A 514 8.50 10.59 -9.63
N LEU A 515 9.15 11.33 -8.72
CA LEU A 515 9.47 10.82 -7.39
C LEU A 515 8.22 10.46 -6.59
N TRP A 516 7.18 11.30 -6.65
CA TRP A 516 5.89 10.99 -6.04
C TRP A 516 5.31 9.68 -6.58
N HIS A 517 5.24 9.52 -7.90
CA HIS A 517 4.69 8.31 -8.52
C HIS A 517 5.49 7.04 -8.18
N LEU A 518 6.82 7.11 -8.17
CA LEU A 518 7.67 5.99 -7.78
C LEU A 518 7.39 5.55 -6.34
N ARG A 519 7.24 6.51 -5.41
CA ARG A 519 6.90 6.22 -4.01
C ARG A 519 5.50 5.63 -3.86
N GLN A 520 4.51 6.18 -4.57
CA GLN A 520 3.13 5.73 -4.47
C GLN A 520 2.91 4.32 -5.04
N TYR A 521 3.47 4.03 -6.22
CA TYR A 521 3.12 2.82 -6.98
C TYR A 521 4.16 1.71 -6.90
N LEU A 522 5.44 2.03 -6.67
CA LEU A 522 6.49 1.02 -6.51
C LEU A 522 6.89 0.80 -5.04
N HIS A 523 6.39 1.63 -4.11
CA HIS A 523 6.77 1.60 -2.69
C HIS A 523 8.30 1.61 -2.50
N ARG A 524 8.99 2.35 -3.38
CA ARG A 524 10.45 2.49 -3.41
C ARG A 524 10.82 3.95 -3.42
N ASP A 525 11.74 4.35 -2.55
CA ASP A 525 12.24 5.71 -2.49
C ASP A 525 13.41 5.90 -3.46
N PHE A 526 13.38 7.00 -4.21
CA PHE A 526 14.39 7.40 -5.17
C PHE A 526 14.79 8.85 -4.94
N VAL A 527 16.00 9.22 -5.35
CA VAL A 527 16.49 10.61 -5.33
C VAL A 527 16.98 11.01 -6.71
N ILE A 528 17.12 12.32 -6.92
CA ILE A 528 17.74 12.88 -8.12
C ILE A 528 18.81 13.86 -7.64
N SER A 529 20.05 13.37 -7.48
CA SER A 529 21.18 14.18 -7.03
C SER A 529 22.34 14.12 -8.03
N VAL A 530 22.98 15.26 -8.30
CA VAL A 530 24.17 15.28 -9.17
C VAL A 530 25.38 14.88 -8.33
N SER A 531 25.92 13.69 -8.55
CA SER A 531 27.18 13.28 -7.93
C SER A 531 28.30 14.23 -8.37
N LYS A 532 29.01 14.85 -7.42
CA LYS A 532 30.25 15.60 -7.72
C LYS A 532 31.26 14.63 -8.33
N PRO A 533 31.86 14.93 -9.51
CA PRO A 533 32.95 14.10 -10.02
C PRO A 533 34.12 14.16 -9.03
N GLY A 534 34.72 13.00 -8.78
CA GLY A 534 35.70 12.77 -7.71
C GLY A 534 36.76 13.86 -7.61
N GLY A 535 36.92 14.39 -6.39
CA GLY A 535 38.10 15.16 -6.02
C GLY A 535 39.33 14.31 -6.28
N ALA A 536 40.20 14.80 -7.16
CA ALA A 536 41.49 14.19 -7.45
C ALA A 536 42.21 13.83 -6.15
N ARG A 537 42.64 12.58 -6.02
CA ARG A 537 43.64 12.18 -5.03
C ARG A 537 44.89 13.01 -5.31
N PHE A 538 45.21 13.95 -4.44
CA PHE A 538 46.51 14.58 -4.43
C PHE A 538 47.55 13.50 -4.14
N ASN A 539 48.28 13.08 -5.17
CA ASN A 539 49.53 12.34 -5.01
C ASN A 539 50.51 13.25 -4.27
N THR A 540 50.83 12.89 -3.04
CA THR A 540 52.06 13.34 -2.38
C THR A 540 53.23 12.56 -2.99
N PRO A 541 54.29 13.22 -3.48
CA PRO A 541 55.49 12.53 -3.93
C PRO A 541 56.28 12.02 -2.72
N PRO A 542 56.99 10.89 -2.84
CA PRO A 542 57.85 10.41 -1.77
C PRO A 542 59.04 11.37 -1.66
N THR A 543 59.28 11.90 -0.47
CA THR A 543 60.53 12.58 -0.10
C THR A 543 61.49 11.56 0.53
N PRO A 544 62.81 11.82 0.48
CA PRO A 544 63.85 10.81 0.26
C PRO A 544 64.09 9.83 1.40
#